data_AF-A0AAV3PEJ4-F1
#
_entry.id   AF-A0AAV3PEJ4-F1
#
_cell.length_a   1.000
_cell.length_b   1.000
_cell.length_c   1.000
_cell.angle_alpha   90.00
_cell.angle_beta   90.00
_cell.angle_gamma   90.00
#
_symmetry.space_group_name_H-M   'P 1'
#
loop_
_entity.id
_entity.type
_entity.pdbx_description
1 polymer ?
#
loop_
_entity_poly.entity_id
_entity_poly.type
_entity_poly.pdbx_seq_one_letter_code
_entity_poly.pdbx_strand_id
1 'polypeptide(L)'
;MKKMAPFTWDTSCSTAFQDIKSYLISPPMLAAPIQGKPLIVYIAAHKQSVGVLLAQEKGEGKENSLYYLNRRMTPNELKYLLIEKICLALIFAIQKLKHYFQAHMVVCTTTTVRNCIHVI
;
A
#
# COMPACT_ATOMS: atom_id res chain seq x y z
N MET A 1 12.28 -19.09 -0.95
CA MET A 1 13.07 -19.17 -2.18
C MET A 1 13.72 -20.55 -2.24
N LYS A 2 13.60 -21.27 -3.36
CA LYS A 2 14.33 -22.53 -3.53
C LYS A 2 15.81 -22.19 -3.73
N LYS A 3 16.66 -22.65 -2.83
CA LYS A 3 18.12 -22.60 -3.00
C LYS A 3 18.44 -23.43 -4.26
N MET A 4 19.26 -22.90 -5.18
CA MET A 4 19.78 -23.59 -6.39
C MET A 4 18.94 -23.54 -7.70
N ALA A 5 17.97 -22.64 -7.86
CA ALA A 5 17.47 -22.35 -9.20
C ALA A 5 18.45 -21.40 -9.92
N PRO A 6 18.87 -21.68 -11.18
CA PRO A 6 19.69 -20.74 -11.94
C PRO A 6 18.88 -19.46 -12.19
N PHE A 7 19.32 -18.37 -11.58
CA PHE A 7 18.72 -17.05 -11.75
C PHE A 7 19.63 -16.23 -12.66
N THR A 8 19.19 -16.03 -13.90
CA THR A 8 19.92 -15.21 -14.87
C THR A 8 19.51 -13.76 -14.68
N TRP A 9 20.45 -12.93 -14.23
CA TRP A 9 20.26 -11.49 -14.15
C TRP A 9 20.29 -10.91 -15.56
N ASP A 10 19.12 -10.53 -16.09
CA ASP A 10 18.97 -9.96 -17.42
C ASP A 10 18.85 -8.42 -17.39
N THR A 11 18.81 -7.81 -18.57
CA THR A 11 18.66 -6.36 -18.70
C THR A 11 17.35 -5.86 -18.10
N SER A 12 16.28 -6.66 -18.14
CA SER A 12 15.00 -6.32 -17.52
C SER A 12 15.11 -6.22 -15.99
N CYS A 13 15.83 -7.16 -15.36
CA CYS A 13 16.13 -7.12 -13.92
C CYS A 13 16.97 -5.90 -13.54
N SER A 14 18.00 -5.57 -14.34
CA SER A 14 18.80 -4.35 -14.15
C SER A 14 17.95 -3.09 -14.18
N THR A 15 17.09 -2.94 -15.19
CA THR A 15 16.22 -1.76 -15.33
C THR A 15 15.25 -1.66 -14.17
N ALA A 16 14.52 -2.75 -13.85
CA ALA A 16 13.59 -2.76 -12.73
C ALA A 16 14.27 -2.42 -11.40
N PHE A 17 15.50 -2.89 -11.18
CA PHE A 17 16.26 -2.56 -9.98
C PHE A 17 16.68 -1.09 -9.92
N GLN A 18 17.06 -0.49 -11.05
CA GLN A 18 17.39 0.94 -11.13
C GLN A 18 16.15 1.82 -10.95
N ASP A 19 15.00 1.40 -11.47
CA ASP A 19 13.73 2.10 -11.27
C ASP A 19 13.32 2.07 -9.78
N ILE A 20 13.50 0.93 -9.11
CA ILE A 20 13.27 0.84 -7.66
C ILE A 20 14.24 1.74 -6.90
N LYS A 21 15.53 1.78 -7.29
CA LYS A 21 16.52 2.66 -6.66
C LYS A 21 16.14 4.14 -6.81
N SER A 22 15.81 4.57 -8.03
CA SER A 22 15.46 5.97 -8.28
C SER A 22 14.21 6.39 -7.51
N TYR A 23 13.21 5.50 -7.42
CA TYR A 23 12.01 5.71 -6.61
C TYR A 23 12.33 5.83 -5.11
N LEU A 24 13.21 4.96 -4.59
CA LEU A 24 13.59 4.96 -3.17
C LEU A 24 14.49 6.15 -2.77
N ILE A 25 15.18 6.78 -3.70
CA ILE A 25 16.02 7.98 -3.44
C ILE A 25 15.15 9.21 -3.15
N SER A 26 13.92 9.25 -3.67
CA SER A 26 12.96 10.33 -3.42
C SER A 26 11.68 9.79 -2.76
N PRO A 27 11.77 9.24 -1.53
CA PRO A 27 10.60 8.68 -0.89
C PRO A 27 9.58 9.82 -0.67
N PRO A 28 8.30 9.66 -1.06
CA PRO A 28 7.26 10.58 -0.63
C PRO A 28 7.31 10.61 0.90
N MET A 29 7.62 11.78 1.47
CA MET A 29 7.95 11.91 2.89
C MET A 29 6.84 11.28 3.75
N LEU A 30 7.16 10.15 4.39
CA LEU A 30 6.30 9.56 5.39
C LEU A 30 6.25 10.53 6.57
N ALA A 31 5.12 11.21 6.73
CA ALA A 31 4.95 12.14 7.83
C ALA A 31 4.61 11.39 9.13
N ALA A 32 4.91 12.00 10.27
CA ALA A 32 4.36 11.54 11.53
C ALA A 32 2.86 11.86 11.60
N PRO A 33 2.04 10.99 12.21
CA PRO A 33 0.63 11.30 12.45
C PRO A 33 0.50 12.50 13.38
N ILE A 34 -0.40 13.42 13.03
CA ILE A 34 -0.83 14.54 13.86
C ILE A 34 -1.91 14.01 14.82
N GLN A 35 -1.68 14.16 16.13
CA GLN A 35 -2.65 13.74 17.13
C GLN A 35 -3.97 14.50 17.00
N GLY A 36 -5.08 13.82 17.27
CA GLY A 36 -6.43 14.41 17.27
C GLY A 36 -7.07 14.60 15.90
N LYS A 37 -6.36 14.36 14.80
CA LYS A 37 -6.92 14.36 13.44
C LYS A 37 -7.24 12.94 12.96
N PRO A 38 -8.34 12.74 12.21
CA PRO A 38 -8.67 11.42 11.67
C PRO A 38 -7.63 10.97 10.65
N LEU A 39 -7.40 9.67 10.59
CA LEU A 39 -6.60 9.03 9.56
C LEU A 39 -7.49 8.54 8.43
N ILE A 40 -6.98 8.61 7.21
CA ILE A 40 -7.66 8.15 6.00
C ILE A 40 -6.97 6.90 5.52
N VAL A 41 -7.72 5.82 5.32
CA VAL A 41 -7.24 4.56 4.75
C VAL A 41 -7.78 4.41 3.35
N TYR A 42 -6.88 4.47 2.38
CA TYR A 42 -7.14 4.17 0.98
C TYR A 42 -6.88 2.70 0.72
N ILE A 43 -7.87 2.01 0.13
CA ILE A 43 -7.75 0.60 -0.21
C ILE A 43 -7.81 0.44 -1.73
N ALA A 44 -6.89 -0.36 -2.26
CA ALA A 44 -6.86 -0.73 -3.66
C ALA A 44 -6.68 -2.24 -3.82
N ALA A 45 -7.43 -2.82 -4.76
CA ALA A 45 -7.29 -4.20 -5.15
C ALA A 45 -6.90 -4.26 -6.63
N HIS A 46 -5.77 -4.90 -6.91
CA HIS A 46 -5.32 -5.19 -8.26
C HIS A 46 -5.54 -6.69 -8.58
N LYS A 47 -5.27 -7.10 -9.83
CA LYS A 47 -5.51 -8.49 -10.28
C LYS A 47 -4.79 -9.54 -9.41
N GLN A 48 -3.61 -9.21 -8.91
CA GLN A 48 -2.73 -10.15 -8.18
C GLN A 48 -2.30 -9.68 -6.79
N SER A 49 -2.66 -8.47 -6.39
CA SER A 49 -2.21 -7.86 -5.14
C SER A 49 -3.30 -6.98 -4.55
N VAL A 50 -3.19 -6.75 -3.25
CA VAL A 50 -3.97 -5.74 -2.55
C VAL A 50 -3.02 -4.74 -1.91
N GLY A 51 -3.42 -3.48 -1.91
CA GLY A 51 -2.65 -2.36 -1.40
C GLY A 51 -3.50 -1.48 -0.49
N VAL A 52 -2.84 -0.84 0.45
CA VAL A 52 -3.41 0.06 1.43
C VAL A 52 -2.46 1.24 1.62
N LEU A 53 -3.00 2.46 1.55
CA LEU A 53 -2.29 3.68 1.90
C LEU A 53 -2.98 4.31 3.12
N LEU A 54 -2.20 4.53 4.18
CA LEU A 54 -2.59 5.33 5.33
C LEU A 54 -2.14 6.77 5.07
N ALA A 55 -3.08 7.70 5.07
CA ALA A 55 -2.84 9.13 4.87
C ALA A 55 -3.52 9.95 5.96
N GLN A 56 -3.15 11.23 6.06
CA GLN A 56 -3.78 12.19 6.94
C GLN A 56 -3.79 13.58 6.30
N GLU A 57 -4.90 14.29 6.46
CA GLU A 57 -5.01 15.66 5.98
C GLU A 57 -4.21 16.62 6.88
N LYS A 58 -3.22 17.30 6.29
CA LYS A 58 -2.38 18.27 7.01
C LYS A 58 -3.10 19.62 7.16
N GLY A 59 -3.92 19.98 6.17
CA GLY A 59 -4.61 21.27 6.00
C GLY A 59 -4.50 21.73 4.54
N GLU A 60 -5.36 22.68 4.12
CA GLU A 60 -5.39 23.24 2.75
C GLU A 60 -5.56 22.19 1.63
N GLY A 61 -6.29 21.10 1.90
CA GLY A 61 -6.51 20.03 0.91
C GLY A 61 -5.25 19.21 0.57
N LYS A 62 -4.15 19.38 1.31
CA LYS A 62 -2.94 18.56 1.17
C LYS A 62 -2.99 17.35 2.11
N GLU A 63 -2.91 16.17 1.52
CA GLU A 63 -2.80 14.90 2.22
C GLU A 63 -1.34 14.48 2.32
N ASN A 64 -0.93 14.08 3.54
CA ASN A 64 0.35 13.44 3.75
C ASN A 64 0.15 11.93 3.83
N SER A 65 0.92 11.19 3.05
CA SER A 65 1.01 9.74 3.20
C SER A 65 1.84 9.39 4.43
N LEU A 66 1.29 8.59 5.32
CA LEU A 66 1.94 8.14 6.56
C LEU A 66 2.54 6.75 6.39
N TYR A 67 1.86 5.86 5.67
CA TYR A 67 2.30 4.48 5.54
C TYR A 67 1.73 3.80 4.30
N TYR A 68 2.55 3.03 3.58
CA TYR A 68 2.14 2.19 2.46
C TYR A 68 2.25 0.71 2.84
N LEU A 69 1.21 -0.06 2.54
CA LEU A 69 1.18 -1.50 2.70
C LEU A 69 0.73 -2.13 1.39
N ASN A 70 1.43 -3.15 0.93
CA ASN A 70 0.94 -4.01 -0.14
C ASN A 70 1.24 -5.47 0.19
N ARG A 71 0.46 -6.38 -0.39
CA ARG A 71 0.79 -7.79 -0.41
C ARG A 71 0.28 -8.46 -1.68
N ARG A 72 1.03 -9.46 -2.15
CA ARG A 72 0.53 -10.38 -3.17
C ARG A 72 -0.54 -11.29 -2.58
N MET A 73 -1.57 -11.56 -3.37
CA MET A 73 -2.60 -12.52 -3.04
C MET A 73 -2.11 -13.94 -3.34
N THR A 74 -2.51 -14.89 -2.50
CA THR A 74 -2.31 -16.32 -2.71
C THR A 74 -3.24 -16.85 -3.83
N PRO A 75 -2.95 -18.00 -4.46
CA PRO A 75 -3.79 -18.55 -5.53
C PRO A 75 -5.27 -18.71 -5.18
N ASN A 76 -5.58 -18.92 -3.90
CA ASN A 76 -6.95 -19.02 -3.42
C ASN A 76 -7.61 -17.63 -3.33
N GLU A 77 -6.89 -16.64 -2.78
CA GLU A 77 -7.34 -15.25 -2.67
C GLU A 77 -7.52 -14.58 -4.05
N LEU A 78 -6.81 -15.05 -5.09
CA LEU A 78 -6.99 -14.55 -6.45
C LEU A 78 -8.40 -14.79 -7.01
N LYS A 79 -9.07 -15.85 -6.55
CA LYS A 79 -10.42 -16.24 -6.97
C LYS A 79 -11.52 -15.41 -6.31
N TYR A 80 -11.17 -14.61 -5.32
CA TYR A 80 -12.12 -13.75 -4.62
C TYR A 80 -12.73 -12.68 -5.53
N LEU A 81 -13.98 -12.35 -5.27
CA LEU A 81 -14.68 -11.21 -5.85
C LEU A 81 -14.00 -9.90 -5.43
N LEU A 82 -14.27 -8.81 -6.15
CA LEU A 82 -13.67 -7.50 -5.85
C LEU A 82 -13.96 -7.06 -4.40
N ILE A 83 -15.19 -7.24 -3.93
CA ILE A 83 -15.59 -6.89 -2.57
C ILE A 83 -14.80 -7.71 -1.51
N GLU A 84 -14.62 -9.00 -1.74
CA GLU A 84 -13.85 -9.88 -0.86
C GLU A 84 -12.37 -9.49 -0.84
N LYS A 85 -11.81 -9.07 -1.98
CA LYS A 85 -10.43 -8.54 -2.07
C LYS A 85 -10.27 -7.23 -1.32
N ILE A 86 -11.26 -6.34 -1.36
CA ILE A 86 -11.26 -5.10 -0.57
C ILE A 86 -11.33 -5.42 0.93
N CYS A 87 -12.21 -6.33 1.34
CA CYS A 87 -12.29 -6.80 2.74
C CYS A 87 -10.96 -7.43 3.19
N LEU A 88 -10.33 -8.23 2.33
CA LEU A 88 -9.04 -8.84 2.59
C LEU A 88 -7.93 -7.79 2.82
N ALA A 89 -7.93 -6.73 2.01
CA ALA A 89 -7.02 -5.61 2.15
C ALA A 89 -7.27 -4.84 3.45
N LEU A 90 -8.53 -4.64 3.84
CA LEU A 90 -8.91 -3.98 5.09
C LEU A 90 -8.45 -4.79 6.32
N ILE A 91 -8.70 -6.10 6.33
CA ILE A 91 -8.23 -7.00 7.40
C ILE A 91 -6.71 -6.94 7.50
N PHE A 92 -6.02 -6.97 6.36
CA PHE A 92 -4.57 -6.83 6.31
C PHE A 92 -4.09 -5.48 6.88
N ALA A 93 -4.78 -4.38 6.56
CA ALA A 93 -4.49 -3.05 7.11
C ALA A 93 -4.64 -3.02 8.63
N ILE A 94 -5.77 -3.51 9.16
CA ILE A 94 -6.07 -3.49 10.59
C ILE A 94 -5.06 -4.33 11.35
N GLN A 95 -4.67 -5.49 10.82
CA GLN A 95 -3.66 -6.35 11.45
C GLN A 95 -2.29 -5.69 11.51
N LYS A 96 -1.86 -4.99 10.46
CA LYS A 96 -0.53 -4.36 10.40
C LYS A 96 -0.47 -3.00 11.08
N LEU A 97 -1.56 -2.23 11.04
CA LEU A 97 -1.65 -0.87 11.55
C LEU A 97 -2.46 -0.79 12.84
N LYS A 98 -2.62 -1.91 13.58
CA LYS A 98 -3.44 -2.00 14.79
C LYS A 98 -3.22 -0.83 15.77
N HIS A 99 -1.95 -0.43 15.96
CA HIS A 99 -1.58 0.68 16.83
C HIS A 99 -2.13 2.04 16.37
N TYR A 100 -2.22 2.28 15.06
CA TYR A 100 -2.85 3.49 14.52
C TYR A 100 -4.37 3.48 14.70
N PHE A 101 -5.01 2.33 14.42
CA PHE A 101 -6.46 2.16 14.55
C PHE A 101 -6.95 2.25 16.00
N GLN A 102 -6.12 1.88 16.97
CA GLN A 102 -6.45 2.00 18.40
C GLN A 102 -6.31 3.43 18.92
N ALA A 103 -5.43 4.25 18.34
CA ALA A 103 -5.11 5.59 18.81
C ALA A 103 -5.88 6.70 18.09
N HIS A 104 -6.38 6.45 16.88
CA HIS A 104 -7.00 7.48 16.03
C HIS A 104 -8.30 6.97 15.42
N MET A 105 -9.24 7.89 15.17
CA MET A 105 -10.40 7.61 14.34
C MET A 105 -9.94 7.40 12.89
N VAL A 106 -10.35 6.30 12.27
CA VAL A 106 -9.96 5.94 10.91
C VAL A 106 -11.17 5.96 9.98
N VAL A 107 -11.07 6.70 8.88
CA VAL A 107 -12.05 6.74 7.81
C VAL A 107 -11.55 5.88 6.65
N CYS A 108 -12.35 4.90 6.24
CA CYS A 108 -12.00 4.01 5.13
C CYS A 108 -12.63 4.52 3.83
N THR A 109 -11.80 4.68 2.80
CA THR A 109 -12.23 5.18 1.48
C THR A 109 -11.81 4.18 0.40
N THR A 110 -12.77 3.72 -0.40
CA THR A 110 -12.58 2.68 -1.43
C THR A 110 -12.55 3.24 -2.86
N THR A 111 -12.30 4.54 -3.04
CA THR A 111 -12.40 5.22 -4.35
C THR A 111 -11.05 5.46 -5.02
N THR A 112 -11.06 5.53 -6.34
CA THR A 112 -9.94 5.71 -7.27
C THR A 112 -9.11 6.95 -6.93
N VAL A 113 -8.14 6.81 -6.03
CA VAL A 113 -7.07 7.80 -5.88
C VAL A 113 -6.27 7.77 -7.17
N ARG A 114 -6.52 8.77 -8.02
CA ARG A 114 -5.88 9.00 -9.34
C ARG A 114 -4.35 8.95 -9.29
N ASN A 115 -3.75 9.09 -8.10
CA ASN A 115 -2.30 9.04 -7.85
C ASN A 115 -1.78 7.75 -7.22
N CYS A 116 -2.62 6.79 -6.79
CA CYS A 116 -2.12 5.53 -6.21
C CYS A 116 -1.74 4.48 -7.26
N ILE A 117 -2.05 4.72 -8.54
CA ILE A 117 -1.78 3.76 -9.63
C ILE A 117 -0.28 3.67 -9.97
N HIS A 118 0.54 4.65 -9.56
CA HIS A 118 2.00 4.61 -9.80
C HIS A 118 2.80 3.86 -8.71
N VAL A 119 2.15 3.31 -7.67
CA VAL A 119 2.86 2.78 -6.48
C VAL A 119 2.41 1.37 -6.06
N ILE A 120 1.46 0.73 -6.78
CA ILE A 120 1.03 -0.66 -6.52
C ILE A 120 1.44 -1.58 -7.67
#